data_AF-A0A970FUW8-F1
#
_entry.id   AF-A0A970FUW8-F1
#
_cell.length_a   1.000
_cell.length_b   1.000
_cell.length_c   1.000
_cell.angle_alpha   90.00
_cell.angle_beta   90.00
_cell.angle_gamma   90.00
#
_symmetry.space_group_name_H-M   'P 1'
#
loop_
_entity.id
_entity.type
_entity.pdbx_description
1 polymer ?
#
loop_
_entity_poly.entity_id
_entity_poly.type
_entity_poly.pdbx_seq_one_letter_code
_entity_poly.pdbx_strand_id
1 'polypeptide(L)'
;VDETGVEVPDWVTLFDLIPFFEEIKAARDNLHPEWADLPIISGLAGTYIELYYPNEMIANVAAVQVSGYEFFKGQGDGETVFNIYATDEYRNVAKLAKKYVDEGLAPYGKFDEDQAIFNSGALIGVLPQGYIEIREDMYPFTTRLKPANLSIMSTAYVQACMNAIPVQSKNPERTMMLLNLLNTDKELGTLIRFGIEGEDYALEENGHLDPYKGSNNAGVTSMNDLSYYIWYGHHFGNIVNTVLPNQVTPEFPTKLAALNDNSHQDGNIGFIMDPEPITNEIAACANIISEYHNTTYLMGGMVEDVDAAVDEFVAKLEANGSQKIVDEIQKQLTEWRKSVGKPTK
;
A
#
# COMPACT_ATOMS: atom_id res chain seq x y z
N VAL A 1 -20.00 7.89 8.75
CA VAL A 1 -20.63 6.80 7.99
C VAL A 1 -21.92 6.34 8.65
N ASP A 2 -21.89 5.78 9.86
CA ASP A 2 -23.08 5.24 10.54
C ASP A 2 -24.26 6.24 10.61
N GLU A 3 -24.01 7.53 10.85
CA GLU A 3 -25.03 8.58 10.88
C GLU A 3 -25.77 8.79 9.55
N THR A 4 -25.11 8.48 8.43
CA THR A 4 -25.67 8.67 7.08
C THR A 4 -26.66 7.56 6.70
N GLY A 5 -26.59 6.40 7.36
CA GLY A 5 -27.32 5.19 6.98
C GLY A 5 -26.83 4.53 5.68
N VAL A 6 -25.79 5.07 5.04
CA VAL A 6 -25.19 4.50 3.83
C VAL A 6 -24.24 3.36 4.22
N GLU A 7 -24.49 2.16 3.68
CA GLU A 7 -23.66 0.99 3.94
C GLU A 7 -22.42 0.97 3.05
N VAL A 8 -21.26 0.60 3.63
CA VAL A 8 -20.02 0.43 2.87
C VAL A 8 -20.08 -0.92 2.12
N PRO A 9 -20.10 -0.92 0.77
CA PRO A 9 -20.25 -2.15 0.01
C PRO A 9 -19.00 -3.03 0.15
N ASP A 10 -19.18 -4.33 -0.10
CA ASP A 10 -18.04 -5.19 -0.42
C ASP A 10 -17.39 -4.73 -1.72
N TRP A 11 -16.06 -4.85 -1.80
CA TRP A 11 -15.30 -4.33 -2.94
C TRP A 11 -14.12 -5.22 -3.29
N VAL A 12 -13.78 -5.25 -4.57
CA VAL A 12 -12.57 -5.88 -5.12
C VAL A 12 -11.60 -4.80 -5.59
N THR A 13 -12.14 -3.76 -6.23
CA THR A 13 -11.40 -2.58 -6.69
C THR A 13 -12.10 -1.30 -6.26
N LEU A 14 -11.44 -0.15 -6.36
CA LEU A 14 -12.07 1.13 -6.07
C LEU A 14 -13.21 1.49 -7.03
N PHE A 15 -13.36 0.80 -8.16
CA PHE A 15 -14.54 0.93 -9.02
C PHE A 15 -15.84 0.56 -8.30
N ASP A 16 -15.78 -0.41 -7.38
CA ASP A 16 -16.94 -0.86 -6.61
C ASP A 16 -17.37 0.18 -5.56
N LEU A 17 -16.46 1.08 -5.17
CA LEU A 17 -16.71 2.12 -4.17
C LEU A 17 -17.17 3.46 -4.79
N ILE A 18 -17.13 3.63 -6.12
CA ILE A 18 -17.52 4.90 -6.77
C ILE A 18 -18.96 5.30 -6.44
N PRO A 19 -19.97 4.41 -6.59
CA PRO A 19 -21.36 4.79 -6.27
C PRO A 19 -21.53 5.14 -4.79
N PHE A 20 -20.81 4.41 -3.92
CA PHE A 20 -20.80 4.67 -2.49
C PHE A 20 -20.26 6.07 -2.17
N PHE A 21 -19.15 6.48 -2.80
CA PHE A 21 -18.55 7.82 -2.59
C PHE A 21 -19.50 8.96 -2.97
N GLU A 22 -20.21 8.84 -4.09
CA GLU A 22 -21.20 9.82 -4.53
C GLU A 22 -22.39 9.90 -3.56
N GLU A 23 -22.94 8.74 -3.18
CA GLU A 23 -24.08 8.66 -2.25
C GLU A 23 -23.73 9.21 -0.86
N ILE A 24 -22.60 8.78 -0.31
CA ILE A 24 -22.23 9.15 1.05
C ILE A 24 -21.78 10.61 1.16
N LYS A 25 -21.20 11.20 0.11
CA LYS A 25 -20.95 12.64 0.06
C LYS A 25 -22.25 13.41 0.22
N ALA A 26 -23.26 13.10 -0.60
CA ALA A 26 -24.55 13.78 -0.53
C ALA A 26 -25.23 13.60 0.83
N ALA A 27 -25.19 12.40 1.41
CA ALA A 27 -25.76 12.14 2.72
C ALA A 27 -25.02 12.89 3.84
N ARG A 28 -23.67 12.88 3.84
CA ARG A 28 -22.85 13.63 4.78
C ARG A 28 -23.11 15.13 4.69
N ASP A 29 -23.10 15.68 3.49
CA ASP A 29 -23.24 17.13 3.27
C ASP A 29 -24.63 17.64 3.68
N ASN A 30 -25.66 16.79 3.59
CA ASN A 30 -26.99 17.09 4.10
C ASN A 30 -27.07 17.09 5.64
N LEU A 31 -26.33 16.19 6.30
CA LEU A 31 -26.29 16.08 7.76
C LEU A 31 -25.37 17.11 8.41
N HIS A 32 -24.26 17.43 7.74
CA HIS A 32 -23.20 18.33 8.18
C HIS A 32 -22.91 19.36 7.08
N PRO A 33 -23.77 20.38 6.89
CA PRO A 33 -23.61 21.38 5.83
C PRO A 33 -22.29 22.17 5.92
N GLU A 34 -21.68 22.28 7.09
CA GLU A 34 -20.36 22.88 7.30
C GLU A 34 -19.21 22.09 6.67
N TRP A 35 -19.44 20.82 6.30
CA TRP A 35 -18.46 19.96 5.62
C TRP A 35 -18.69 19.86 4.12
N ALA A 36 -19.68 20.55 3.56
CA ALA A 36 -20.07 20.41 2.15
C ALA A 36 -18.91 20.72 1.17
N ASP A 37 -18.07 21.69 1.52
CA ASP A 37 -16.89 22.10 0.74
C ASP A 37 -15.64 21.27 1.05
N LEU A 38 -15.72 20.29 1.97
CA LEU A 38 -14.61 19.41 2.33
C LEU A 38 -14.63 18.12 1.50
N PRO A 39 -13.45 17.58 1.14
CA PRO A 39 -13.34 16.27 0.52
C PRO A 39 -13.83 15.16 1.44
N ILE A 40 -14.11 13.99 0.89
CA ILE A 40 -14.58 12.83 1.65
C ILE A 40 -13.45 11.84 1.97
N ILE A 41 -12.32 11.93 1.27
CA ILE A 41 -11.13 11.07 1.44
C ILE A 41 -9.84 11.92 1.51
N SER A 42 -8.79 11.41 2.16
CA SER A 42 -7.58 12.18 2.49
C SER A 42 -6.52 12.35 1.36
N GLY A 43 -6.78 11.94 0.11
CA GLY A 43 -5.92 12.28 -1.03
C GLY A 43 -5.32 11.14 -1.85
N LEU A 44 -6.15 10.18 -2.27
CA LEU A 44 -5.70 9.00 -3.03
C LEU A 44 -6.36 8.86 -4.40
N ALA A 45 -6.95 9.93 -4.92
CA ALA A 45 -7.65 9.88 -6.20
C ALA A 45 -6.66 9.65 -7.35
N GLY A 46 -6.43 8.38 -7.70
CA GLY A 46 -5.56 7.97 -8.82
C GLY A 46 -4.13 7.59 -8.42
N THR A 47 -3.65 7.94 -7.23
CA THR A 47 -2.27 7.67 -6.75
C THR A 47 -1.85 6.20 -6.83
N TYR A 48 -2.79 5.28 -6.73
CA TYR A 48 -2.54 3.85 -6.81
C TYR A 48 -3.41 3.25 -7.90
N ILE A 49 -2.87 3.17 -9.11
CA ILE A 49 -3.54 2.49 -10.22
C ILE A 49 -3.90 1.05 -9.84
N GLU A 50 -3.08 0.40 -9.00
CA GLU A 50 -3.26 -0.97 -8.51
C GLU A 50 -4.58 -1.16 -7.73
N LEU A 51 -5.14 -0.09 -7.16
CA LEU A 51 -6.43 -0.17 -6.46
C LEU A 51 -7.64 -0.15 -7.41
N TYR A 52 -7.46 0.34 -8.64
CA TYR A 52 -8.47 0.34 -9.70
C TYR A 52 -8.26 -0.84 -10.65
N TYR A 53 -7.02 -1.03 -11.07
CA TYR A 53 -6.56 -2.07 -11.98
C TYR A 53 -5.38 -2.80 -11.33
N PRO A 54 -5.65 -3.79 -10.45
CA PRO A 54 -4.60 -4.59 -9.85
C PRO A 54 -3.67 -5.18 -10.90
N ASN A 55 -2.37 -5.10 -10.65
CA ASN A 55 -1.32 -5.57 -11.55
C ASN A 55 -0.12 -6.07 -10.74
N GLU A 56 0.75 -6.84 -11.39
CA GLU A 56 2.09 -7.13 -10.89
C GLU A 56 3.07 -6.16 -11.55
N MET A 57 3.46 -5.12 -10.83
CA MET A 57 4.50 -4.19 -11.27
C MET A 57 5.87 -4.88 -11.20
N ILE A 58 6.55 -4.98 -12.35
CA ILE A 58 7.87 -5.63 -12.43
C ILE A 58 8.98 -4.60 -12.23
N ALA A 59 8.95 -3.52 -13.00
CA ALA A 59 9.87 -2.40 -12.86
C ALA A 59 9.41 -1.17 -13.64
N ASN A 60 9.43 -0.01 -12.98
CA ASN A 60 9.36 1.31 -13.60
C ASN A 60 8.09 1.58 -14.43
N VAL A 61 8.07 1.19 -15.71
CA VAL A 61 6.94 1.29 -16.63
C VAL A 61 6.27 -0.06 -16.86
N ALA A 62 6.99 -1.15 -16.60
CA ALA A 62 6.64 -2.50 -17.01
C ALA A 62 5.86 -3.22 -15.92
N ALA A 63 4.66 -3.65 -16.30
CA ALA A 63 3.78 -4.47 -15.48
C ALA A 63 3.32 -5.70 -16.27
N VAL A 64 2.72 -6.64 -15.54
CA VAL A 64 1.98 -7.78 -16.09
C VAL A 64 0.61 -7.87 -15.40
N GLN A 65 -0.32 -8.54 -16.06
CA GLN A 65 -1.64 -8.83 -15.51
C GLN A 65 -1.54 -9.75 -14.28
N VAL A 66 -2.39 -9.54 -13.28
CA VAL A 66 -2.63 -10.53 -12.22
C VAL A 66 -3.29 -11.76 -12.86
N SER A 67 -2.70 -12.94 -12.70
CA SER A 67 -3.22 -14.16 -13.33
C SER A 67 -4.66 -14.47 -12.88
N GLY A 68 -5.48 -14.99 -13.78
CA GLY A 68 -6.89 -15.29 -13.55
C GLY A 68 -7.83 -14.08 -13.62
N TYR A 69 -7.32 -12.87 -13.85
CA TYR A 69 -8.11 -11.64 -13.96
C TYR A 69 -7.84 -10.90 -15.28
N GLU A 70 -8.85 -10.22 -15.82
CA GLU A 70 -8.70 -9.34 -16.99
C GLU A 70 -8.88 -7.87 -16.57
N PHE A 71 -7.90 -7.34 -15.82
CA PHE A 71 -7.90 -5.92 -15.43
C PHE A 71 -7.44 -5.01 -16.58
N PHE A 72 -6.48 -5.47 -17.38
CA PHE A 72 -5.94 -4.81 -18.55
C PHE A 72 -6.31 -5.59 -19.81
N LYS A 73 -7.12 -4.97 -20.66
CA LYS A 73 -7.70 -5.65 -21.82
C LYS A 73 -6.62 -6.10 -22.80
N GLY A 74 -6.63 -7.39 -23.13
CA GLY A 74 -5.73 -7.95 -24.14
C GLY A 74 -4.26 -8.08 -23.71
N GLN A 75 -3.95 -7.94 -22.42
CA GLN A 75 -2.57 -8.04 -21.89
C GLN A 75 -2.22 -9.44 -21.36
N GLY A 76 -2.91 -10.49 -21.83
CA GLY A 76 -2.64 -11.88 -21.46
C GLY A 76 -3.02 -12.22 -20.02
N ASP A 77 -2.40 -13.26 -19.48
CA ASP A 77 -2.69 -13.84 -18.15
C ASP A 77 -1.43 -13.85 -17.25
N GLY A 78 -0.64 -12.77 -17.37
CA GLY A 78 0.60 -12.55 -16.62
C GLY A 78 1.89 -12.95 -17.35
N GLU A 79 1.81 -13.54 -18.54
CA GLU A 79 2.97 -13.85 -19.40
C GLU A 79 3.41 -12.69 -20.30
N THR A 80 2.57 -11.67 -20.44
CA THR A 80 2.80 -10.53 -21.31
C THR A 80 3.15 -9.28 -20.50
N VAL A 81 4.34 -8.74 -20.78
CA VAL A 81 4.81 -7.46 -20.23
C VAL A 81 4.30 -6.32 -21.09
N PHE A 82 3.81 -5.26 -20.44
CA PHE A 82 3.34 -4.05 -21.10
C PHE A 82 3.73 -2.79 -20.32
N ASN A 83 3.76 -1.65 -21.01
CA ASN A 83 3.92 -0.35 -20.38
C ASN A 83 2.59 0.09 -19.78
N ILE A 84 2.50 0.12 -18.44
CA ILE A 84 1.26 0.46 -17.72
C ILE A 84 0.75 1.86 -18.08
N TYR A 85 1.64 2.83 -18.29
CA TYR A 85 1.26 4.22 -18.56
C TYR A 85 0.71 4.43 -19.97
N ALA A 86 0.99 3.50 -20.90
CA ALA A 86 0.49 3.55 -22.28
C ALA A 86 -0.88 2.88 -22.46
N THR A 87 -1.53 2.46 -21.36
CA THR A 87 -2.82 1.77 -21.38
C THR A 87 -4.01 2.73 -21.33
N ASP A 88 -5.14 2.30 -21.88
CA ASP A 88 -6.41 3.03 -21.73
C ASP A 88 -6.87 3.05 -20.27
N GLU A 89 -6.53 2.00 -19.52
CA GLU A 89 -6.76 1.85 -18.08
C GLU A 89 -6.05 2.94 -17.28
N TYR A 90 -4.77 3.24 -17.56
CA TYR A 90 -4.06 4.34 -16.92
C TYR A 90 -4.70 5.70 -17.22
N ARG A 91 -5.06 5.93 -18.49
CA ARG A 91 -5.77 7.14 -18.90
C ARG A 91 -7.10 7.29 -18.16
N ASN A 92 -7.83 6.19 -17.97
CA ASN A 92 -9.07 6.17 -17.21
C ASN A 92 -8.84 6.57 -15.73
N VAL A 93 -7.81 6.02 -15.08
CA VAL A 93 -7.46 6.40 -13.70
C VAL A 93 -7.11 7.88 -13.58
N ALA A 94 -6.34 8.43 -14.52
CA ALA A 94 -6.02 9.86 -14.53
C ALA A 94 -7.29 10.74 -14.72
N LYS A 95 -8.26 10.28 -15.51
CA LYS A 95 -9.57 10.96 -15.66
C LYS A 95 -10.39 10.89 -14.38
N LEU A 96 -10.38 9.75 -13.69
CA LEU A 96 -11.06 9.60 -12.39
C LEU A 96 -10.43 10.48 -11.32
N ALA A 97 -9.10 10.59 -11.29
CA ALA A 97 -8.38 11.50 -10.41
C ALA A 97 -8.89 12.94 -10.58
N LYS A 98 -8.96 13.41 -11.84
CA LYS A 98 -9.52 14.71 -12.17
C LYS A 98 -10.98 14.86 -11.75
N LYS A 99 -11.84 13.87 -12.10
CA LYS A 99 -13.27 13.88 -11.72
C LYS A 99 -13.42 14.04 -10.20
N TYR A 100 -12.68 13.29 -9.40
CA TYR A 100 -12.80 13.30 -7.95
C TYR A 100 -12.39 14.63 -7.34
N VAL A 101 -11.40 15.30 -7.90
CA VAL A 101 -10.99 16.63 -7.46
C VAL A 101 -12.01 17.69 -7.90
N ASP A 102 -12.47 17.65 -9.15
CA ASP A 102 -13.47 18.59 -9.69
C ASP A 102 -14.81 18.48 -8.95
N GLU A 103 -15.19 17.29 -8.47
CA GLU A 103 -16.42 17.04 -7.71
C GLU A 103 -16.25 17.19 -6.18
N GLY A 104 -15.04 17.54 -5.71
CA GLY A 104 -14.75 17.70 -4.28
C GLY A 104 -14.88 16.40 -3.49
N LEU A 105 -14.66 15.24 -4.12
CA LEU A 105 -14.55 13.95 -3.44
C LEU A 105 -13.15 13.78 -2.83
N ALA A 106 -12.13 14.22 -3.55
CA ALA A 106 -10.73 14.18 -3.12
C ALA A 106 -10.11 15.58 -3.09
N PRO A 107 -9.11 15.81 -2.21
CA PRO A 107 -8.48 17.10 -2.08
C PRO A 107 -7.59 17.43 -3.27
N TYR A 108 -7.36 18.73 -3.45
CA TYR A 108 -6.33 19.28 -4.31
C TYR A 108 -5.03 19.46 -3.51
N GLY A 109 -4.01 18.64 -3.78
CA GLY A 109 -2.61 18.96 -3.45
C GLY A 109 -2.20 18.61 -2.04
N LYS A 110 -1.36 19.46 -1.43
CA LYS A 110 -1.04 19.32 -0.02
C LYS A 110 -2.31 19.56 0.80
N PHE A 111 -2.77 18.51 1.46
CA PHE A 111 -4.02 18.48 2.19
C PHE A 111 -3.79 18.03 3.62
N ASP A 112 -4.43 18.74 4.55
CA ASP A 112 -4.58 18.32 5.96
C ASP A 112 -3.25 17.91 6.64
N GLU A 113 -2.18 18.68 6.42
CA GLU A 113 -0.85 18.40 6.97
C GLU A 113 -0.84 18.39 8.52
N ASP A 114 -1.77 19.09 9.17
CA ASP A 114 -1.97 19.11 10.62
C ASP A 114 -3.04 18.11 11.12
N GLN A 115 -3.63 17.31 10.22
CA GLN A 115 -4.70 16.35 10.46
C GLN A 115 -5.96 16.96 11.11
N ALA A 116 -6.18 18.27 11.01
CA ALA A 116 -7.34 18.91 11.63
C ALA A 116 -8.66 18.41 11.02
N ILE A 117 -8.72 18.23 9.70
CA ILE A 117 -9.91 17.75 8.99
C ILE A 117 -10.15 16.28 9.30
N PHE A 118 -9.11 15.45 9.26
CA PHE A 118 -9.20 14.06 9.68
C PHE A 118 -9.73 13.94 11.11
N ASN A 119 -9.13 14.66 12.07
CA ASN A 119 -9.53 14.62 13.48
C ASN A 119 -10.94 15.19 13.76
N SER A 120 -11.49 16.00 12.85
CA SER A 120 -12.87 16.49 12.93
C SER A 120 -13.92 15.40 12.63
N GLY A 121 -13.52 14.29 11.99
CA GLY A 121 -14.44 13.25 11.52
C GLY A 121 -15.13 13.56 10.19
N ALA A 122 -14.76 14.66 9.51
CA ALA A 122 -15.37 15.06 8.23
C ALA A 122 -15.04 14.12 7.05
N LEU A 123 -13.93 13.38 7.17
CA LEU A 123 -13.53 12.37 6.18
C LEU A 123 -14.27 11.05 6.43
N ILE A 124 -14.71 10.41 5.35
CA ILE A 124 -15.44 9.14 5.38
C ILE A 124 -14.48 7.93 5.39
N GLY A 125 -13.24 8.10 4.94
CA GLY A 125 -12.25 7.04 4.99
C GLY A 125 -10.84 7.46 4.60
N VAL A 126 -9.89 6.62 5.03
CA VAL A 126 -8.50 6.61 4.60
C VAL A 126 -8.25 5.23 3.99
N LEU A 127 -7.47 5.14 2.92
CA LEU A 127 -7.04 3.85 2.38
C LEU A 127 -5.60 3.58 2.85
N PRO A 128 -5.41 2.77 3.91
CA PRO A 128 -4.08 2.41 4.36
C PRO A 128 -3.44 1.40 3.40
N GLN A 129 -2.12 1.26 3.50
CA GLN A 129 -1.41 0.16 2.83
C GLN A 129 -1.36 -1.07 3.74
N GLY A 130 -1.82 -2.21 3.20
CA GLY A 130 -1.80 -3.49 3.90
C GLY A 130 -2.86 -3.64 4.99
N TYR A 131 -2.82 -4.78 5.70
CA TYR A 131 -3.70 -5.03 6.83
C TYR A 131 -3.15 -4.34 8.08
N ILE A 132 -3.93 -3.37 8.57
CA ILE A 132 -3.64 -2.66 9.81
C ILE A 132 -4.66 -3.04 10.86
N GLU A 133 -4.23 -3.03 12.11
CA GLU A 133 -5.16 -3.17 13.22
C GLU A 133 -5.96 -1.87 13.38
N ILE A 134 -7.29 -1.99 13.44
CA ILE A 134 -8.20 -0.87 13.65
C ILE A 134 -9.14 -1.20 14.82
N ARG A 135 -9.06 -0.38 15.86
CA ARG A 135 -10.03 -0.36 16.96
C ARG A 135 -11.09 0.69 16.69
N GLU A 136 -12.29 0.46 17.22
CA GLU A 136 -13.40 1.42 17.10
C GLU A 136 -13.05 2.78 17.75
N ASP A 137 -12.24 2.79 18.80
CA ASP A 137 -11.86 3.97 19.59
C ASP A 137 -10.43 4.47 19.29
N MET A 138 -9.83 4.05 18.18
CA MET A 138 -8.46 4.45 17.81
C MET A 138 -8.33 5.95 17.54
N TYR A 139 -9.40 6.59 17.06
CA TYR A 139 -9.46 8.00 16.71
C TYR A 139 -10.63 8.68 17.45
N PRO A 140 -10.77 10.02 17.40
CA PRO A 140 -11.88 10.74 18.03
C PRO A 140 -13.29 10.37 17.52
N PHE A 141 -13.38 9.44 16.57
CA PHE A 141 -14.60 8.94 15.94
C PHE A 141 -14.50 7.41 15.75
N THR A 142 -15.67 6.76 15.59
CA THR A 142 -15.73 5.32 15.34
C THR A 142 -15.02 4.95 14.05
N THR A 143 -14.04 4.05 14.14
CA THR A 143 -13.24 3.61 13.00
C THR A 143 -13.40 2.11 12.76
N ARG A 144 -13.51 1.69 11.49
CA ARG A 144 -13.59 0.28 11.09
C ARG A 144 -12.74 0.04 9.85
N LEU A 145 -12.14 -1.15 9.73
CA LEU A 145 -11.44 -1.59 8.53
C LEU A 145 -12.40 -2.35 7.61
N LYS A 146 -12.50 -1.92 6.34
CA LYS A 146 -13.20 -2.66 5.28
C LYS A 146 -12.16 -3.16 4.25
N PRO A 147 -11.61 -4.37 4.41
CA PRO A 147 -10.62 -4.90 3.46
C PRO A 147 -11.27 -5.18 2.10
N ALA A 148 -10.47 -5.11 1.03
CA ALA A 148 -10.87 -5.63 -0.27
C ALA A 148 -11.06 -7.15 -0.21
N ASN A 149 -11.96 -7.67 -1.02
CA ASN A 149 -12.18 -9.10 -1.22
C ASN A 149 -11.12 -9.75 -2.12
N LEU A 150 -10.14 -8.98 -2.59
CA LEU A 150 -8.97 -9.45 -3.32
C LEU A 150 -7.70 -8.97 -2.61
N SER A 151 -6.88 -9.93 -2.21
CA SER A 151 -5.52 -9.72 -1.72
C SER A 151 -4.57 -10.37 -2.72
N ILE A 152 -3.51 -9.67 -3.12
CA ILE A 152 -2.53 -10.16 -4.09
C ILE A 152 -1.16 -10.15 -3.43
N MET A 153 -0.45 -11.26 -3.56
CA MET A 153 0.96 -11.36 -3.19
C MET A 153 1.80 -11.21 -4.45
N SER A 154 2.87 -10.42 -4.37
CA SER A 154 3.81 -10.24 -5.49
C SER A 154 5.24 -10.45 -5.01
N THR A 155 6.18 -10.64 -5.95
CA THR A 155 7.61 -10.69 -5.60
C THR A 155 8.05 -9.46 -4.81
N ALA A 156 7.55 -8.27 -5.17
CA ALA A 156 7.87 -7.03 -4.46
C ALA A 156 7.44 -7.07 -2.99
N TYR A 157 6.24 -7.59 -2.69
CA TYR A 157 5.78 -7.75 -1.30
C TYR A 157 6.62 -8.75 -0.51
N VAL A 158 7.01 -9.88 -1.13
CA VAL A 158 7.91 -10.86 -0.49
C VAL A 158 9.30 -10.26 -0.21
N GLN A 159 9.78 -9.37 -1.08
CA GLN A 159 11.10 -8.76 -0.97
C GLN A 159 11.15 -7.51 -0.08
N ALA A 160 10.01 -6.90 0.24
CA ALA A 160 9.92 -5.57 0.86
C ALA A 160 10.71 -5.43 2.17
N CYS A 161 10.86 -6.51 2.94
CA CYS A 161 11.44 -6.50 4.29
C CYS A 161 12.52 -7.58 4.49
N MET A 162 13.32 -7.88 3.45
CA MET A 162 14.38 -8.90 3.56
C MET A 162 15.59 -8.40 4.36
N ASN A 163 16.15 -9.30 5.18
CA ASN A 163 17.43 -9.11 5.84
C ASN A 163 18.54 -9.84 5.07
N ALA A 164 19.69 -9.18 4.88
CA ALA A 164 20.85 -9.74 4.17
C ALA A 164 22.10 -9.77 5.05
N ILE A 165 22.91 -10.83 4.92
CA ILE A 165 24.22 -10.95 5.56
C ILE A 165 25.30 -10.60 4.53
N PRO A 166 26.13 -9.57 4.76
CA PRO A 166 27.22 -9.24 3.84
C PRO A 166 28.17 -10.43 3.65
N VAL A 167 28.61 -10.65 2.42
CA VAL A 167 29.58 -11.73 2.08
C VAL A 167 30.89 -11.57 2.87
N GLN A 168 31.24 -10.35 3.27
CA GLN A 168 32.45 -10.06 4.05
C GLN A 168 32.24 -10.19 5.57
N SER A 169 31.05 -10.59 6.05
CA SER A 169 30.77 -10.75 7.48
C SER A 169 31.80 -11.67 8.12
N LYS A 170 32.33 -11.26 9.27
CA LYS A 170 33.30 -12.06 10.03
C LYS A 170 32.64 -13.15 10.86
N ASN A 171 31.31 -13.10 11.02
CA ASN A 171 30.54 -14.06 11.80
C ASN A 171 29.17 -14.33 11.15
N PRO A 172 29.12 -14.88 9.92
CA PRO A 172 27.86 -15.11 9.22
C PRO A 172 26.96 -16.09 9.97
N GLU A 173 27.50 -17.15 10.60
CA GLU A 173 26.68 -18.09 11.38
C GLU A 173 26.05 -17.42 12.61
N ARG A 174 26.81 -16.59 13.35
CA ARG A 174 26.29 -15.87 14.52
C ARG A 174 25.25 -14.81 14.12
N THR A 175 25.46 -14.16 12.98
CA THR A 175 24.48 -13.21 12.44
C THR A 175 23.18 -13.93 12.12
N MET A 176 23.25 -15.10 11.47
CA MET A 176 22.07 -15.92 11.20
C MET A 176 21.39 -16.41 12.49
N MET A 177 22.15 -16.78 13.52
CA MET A 177 21.57 -17.13 14.83
C MET A 177 20.76 -15.96 15.43
N LEU A 178 21.27 -14.73 15.34
CA LEU A 178 20.54 -13.54 15.81
C LEU A 178 19.28 -13.28 14.99
N LEU A 179 19.36 -13.35 13.65
CA LEU A 179 18.19 -13.21 12.77
C LEU A 179 17.13 -14.28 13.05
N ASN A 180 17.55 -15.52 13.33
CA ASN A 180 16.63 -16.57 13.75
C ASN A 180 15.95 -16.19 15.07
N LEU A 181 16.71 -15.79 16.10
CA LEU A 181 16.14 -15.37 17.38
C LEU A 181 15.13 -14.23 17.22
N LEU A 182 15.41 -13.21 16.41
CA LEU A 182 14.47 -12.12 16.14
C LEU A 182 13.12 -12.60 15.60
N ASN A 183 13.09 -13.73 14.89
CA ASN A 183 11.88 -14.30 14.28
C ASN A 183 11.22 -15.40 15.13
N THR A 184 11.89 -15.94 16.13
CA THR A 184 11.40 -17.10 16.92
C THR A 184 11.33 -16.88 18.42
N ASP A 185 12.11 -15.93 18.95
CA ASP A 185 12.18 -15.62 20.38
C ASP A 185 11.28 -14.43 20.71
N LYS A 186 10.24 -14.67 21.50
CA LYS A 186 9.21 -13.67 21.81
C LYS A 186 9.72 -12.56 22.72
N GLU A 187 10.68 -12.87 23.61
CA GLU A 187 11.26 -11.87 24.52
C GLU A 187 12.08 -10.86 23.71
N LEU A 188 12.96 -11.34 22.84
CA LEU A 188 13.75 -10.47 21.96
C LEU A 188 12.85 -9.70 20.98
N GLY A 189 11.83 -10.35 20.42
CA GLY A 189 10.89 -9.72 19.50
C GLY A 189 10.00 -8.65 20.17
N THR A 190 9.78 -8.76 21.49
CA THR A 190 9.12 -7.73 22.31
C THR A 190 10.08 -6.61 22.65
N LEU A 191 11.29 -6.93 23.11
CA LEU A 191 12.34 -5.97 23.45
C LEU A 191 12.63 -5.01 22.29
N ILE A 192 12.82 -5.53 21.08
CA ILE A 192 13.18 -4.71 19.91
C ILE A 192 12.03 -3.82 19.40
N ARG A 193 10.79 -4.10 19.82
CA ARG A 193 9.60 -3.34 19.41
C ARG A 193 9.09 -2.38 20.47
N PHE A 194 9.29 -2.71 21.74
CA PHE A 194 8.64 -2.02 22.85
C PHE A 194 9.58 -1.64 24.00
N GLY A 195 10.86 -1.99 23.93
CA GLY A 195 11.82 -1.68 24.97
C GLY A 195 11.73 -2.63 26.17
N ILE A 196 12.05 -2.13 27.36
CA ILE A 196 12.23 -2.94 28.57
C ILE A 196 10.95 -2.94 29.42
N GLU A 197 10.52 -4.11 29.89
CA GLU A 197 9.38 -4.22 30.81
C GLU A 197 9.67 -3.49 32.15
N GLY A 198 8.72 -2.68 32.61
CA GLY A 198 8.83 -1.80 33.77
C GLY A 198 9.43 -0.42 33.47
N GLU A 199 10.19 -0.30 32.37
CA GLU A 199 10.77 0.98 31.92
C GLU A 199 9.95 1.59 30.80
N ASP A 200 9.74 0.87 29.70
CA ASP A 200 9.07 1.36 28.50
C ASP A 200 7.63 0.86 28.37
N TYR A 201 7.30 -0.29 28.97
CA TYR A 201 5.93 -0.83 29.02
C TYR A 201 5.68 -1.61 30.31
N ALA A 202 4.45 -2.03 30.58
CA ALA A 202 4.16 -3.06 31.58
C ALA A 202 3.15 -4.07 31.05
N LEU A 203 3.18 -5.30 31.56
CA LEU A 203 2.18 -6.32 31.22
C LEU A 203 0.86 -6.09 31.98
N GLU A 204 -0.24 -6.26 31.27
CA GLU A 204 -1.59 -6.32 31.82
C GLU A 204 -1.95 -7.75 32.27
N GLU A 205 -3.02 -7.90 33.07
CA GLU A 205 -3.49 -9.21 33.55
C GLU A 205 -3.88 -10.17 32.41
N ASN A 206 -4.31 -9.63 31.26
CA ASN A 206 -4.67 -10.41 30.07
C ASN A 206 -3.44 -10.88 29.26
N GLY A 207 -2.21 -10.51 29.66
CA GLY A 207 -0.97 -10.86 28.98
C GLY A 207 -0.60 -9.97 27.78
N HIS A 208 -1.36 -8.91 27.50
CA HIS A 208 -0.96 -7.84 26.59
C HIS A 208 -0.03 -6.85 27.29
N LEU A 209 0.75 -6.09 26.51
CA LEU A 209 1.53 -4.98 27.06
C LEU A 209 0.81 -3.65 26.95
N ASP A 210 0.96 -2.80 27.95
CA ASP A 210 0.54 -1.40 27.93
C ASP A 210 1.80 -0.51 27.82
N PRO A 211 2.05 0.14 26.66
CA PRO A 211 3.21 0.98 26.48
C PRO A 211 3.16 2.27 27.33
N TYR A 212 2.00 2.66 27.87
CA TYR A 212 1.86 3.86 28.69
C TYR A 212 2.18 3.62 30.17
N LYS A 213 2.50 2.38 30.57
CA LYS A 213 2.70 2.01 31.99
C LYS A 213 4.16 1.82 32.39
N GLY A 214 5.10 1.97 31.46
CA GLY A 214 6.53 2.02 31.77
C GLY A 214 6.89 3.27 32.60
N SER A 215 7.91 3.17 33.46
CA SER A 215 8.40 4.30 34.25
C SER A 215 8.93 5.46 33.40
N ASN A 216 9.45 5.20 32.19
CA ASN A 216 9.85 6.20 31.20
C ASN A 216 8.64 6.92 30.57
N ASN A 217 7.45 6.31 30.63
CA ASN A 217 6.21 6.83 30.03
C ASN A 217 5.25 7.43 31.06
N ALA A 218 5.74 7.76 32.26
CA ALA A 218 4.96 8.40 33.29
C ALA A 218 4.36 9.74 32.82
N GLY A 219 3.03 9.82 32.75
CA GLY A 219 2.31 11.02 32.32
C GLY A 219 2.22 11.21 30.81
N VAL A 220 2.72 10.26 30.01
CA VAL A 220 2.55 10.25 28.56
C VAL A 220 1.10 9.90 28.23
N THR A 221 0.48 10.71 27.36
CA THR A 221 -0.91 10.50 26.90
C THR A 221 -1.03 10.36 25.39
N SER A 222 0.07 10.56 24.67
CA SER A 222 0.15 10.53 23.21
C SER A 222 1.13 9.45 22.80
N MET A 223 0.76 8.66 21.79
CA MET A 223 1.60 7.56 21.28
C MET A 223 2.93 8.07 20.71
N ASN A 224 2.96 9.30 20.18
CA ASN A 224 4.16 9.91 19.61
C ASN A 224 5.20 10.29 20.66
N ASP A 225 4.80 10.39 21.93
CA ASP A 225 5.66 10.79 23.05
C ASP A 225 6.13 9.59 23.89
N LEU A 226 5.82 8.36 23.46
CA LEU A 226 6.30 7.13 24.08
C LEU A 226 7.82 7.01 23.91
N SER A 227 8.52 6.59 24.97
CA SER A 227 9.96 6.38 25.00
C SER A 227 10.46 5.40 23.94
N TYR A 228 9.69 4.34 23.69
CA TYR A 228 10.00 3.29 22.72
C TYR A 228 8.73 2.58 22.25
N TYR A 229 8.34 2.76 20.98
CA TYR A 229 7.20 2.07 20.39
C TYR A 229 7.35 1.88 18.87
N ILE A 230 7.56 0.64 18.44
CA ILE A 230 7.75 0.27 17.02
C ILE A 230 6.90 -0.97 16.70
N TRP A 231 5.60 -0.88 16.94
CA TRP A 231 4.65 -2.00 16.80
C TRP A 231 4.82 -2.78 15.49
N TYR A 232 4.64 -2.11 14.34
CA TYR A 232 4.68 -2.80 13.05
C TYR A 232 6.08 -3.37 12.75
N GLY A 233 7.14 -2.62 13.05
CA GLY A 233 8.54 -3.09 13.09
C GLY A 233 8.94 -4.08 11.99
N HIS A 234 8.44 -3.92 10.77
CA HIS A 234 8.43 -4.98 9.74
C HIS A 234 9.85 -5.40 9.32
N HIS A 235 10.81 -4.49 9.43
CA HIS A 235 12.22 -4.73 9.13
C HIS A 235 12.91 -5.65 10.16
N PHE A 236 12.33 -5.81 11.35
CA PHE A 236 12.85 -6.71 12.40
C PHE A 236 12.44 -8.18 12.20
N GLY A 237 11.58 -8.47 11.22
CA GLY A 237 11.08 -9.82 10.95
C GLY A 237 9.63 -10.00 11.38
N ASN A 238 9.28 -11.23 11.78
CA ASN A 238 7.90 -11.63 12.07
C ASN A 238 7.21 -10.72 13.11
N ILE A 239 6.20 -9.96 12.66
CA ILE A 239 5.44 -9.00 13.50
C ILE A 239 4.68 -9.69 14.64
N VAL A 240 4.26 -10.95 14.47
CA VAL A 240 3.53 -11.68 15.51
C VAL A 240 4.44 -12.42 16.50
N ASN A 241 5.77 -12.36 16.31
CA ASN A 241 6.75 -12.89 17.27
C ASN A 241 7.01 -11.87 18.39
N THR A 242 5.95 -11.43 19.08
CA THR A 242 6.03 -10.41 20.14
C THR A 242 4.82 -10.50 21.07
N VAL A 243 4.90 -9.91 22.26
CA VAL A 243 3.70 -9.68 23.09
C VAL A 243 2.84 -8.60 22.43
N LEU A 244 1.55 -8.88 22.25
CA LEU A 244 0.64 -7.93 21.62
C LEU A 244 0.46 -6.71 22.53
N PRO A 245 0.51 -5.49 21.99
CA PRO A 245 0.16 -4.31 22.75
C PRO A 245 -1.37 -4.27 22.96
N ASN A 246 -1.83 -3.64 24.05
CA ASN A 246 -3.25 -3.57 24.40
C ASN A 246 -4.09 -2.78 23.38
N GLN A 247 -3.46 -2.04 22.46
CA GLN A 247 -4.10 -1.43 21.30
C GLN A 247 -4.40 -2.42 20.17
N VAL A 248 -3.96 -3.68 20.28
CA VAL A 248 -4.14 -4.69 19.24
C VAL A 248 -5.08 -5.79 19.70
N THR A 249 -6.07 -6.10 18.87
CA THR A 249 -7.03 -7.17 19.18
C THR A 249 -6.33 -8.54 19.15
N PRO A 250 -6.73 -9.48 20.04
CA PRO A 250 -6.19 -10.84 20.04
C PRO A 250 -6.37 -11.58 18.71
N GLU A 251 -7.34 -11.17 17.88
CA GLU A 251 -7.62 -11.77 16.58
C GLU A 251 -6.63 -11.33 15.48
N PHE A 252 -5.85 -10.26 15.69
CA PHE A 252 -4.94 -9.72 14.67
C PHE A 252 -4.01 -10.79 14.05
N PRO A 253 -3.29 -11.63 14.82
CA PRO A 253 -2.42 -12.65 14.24
C PRO A 253 -3.17 -13.65 13.36
N THR A 254 -4.36 -14.08 13.78
CA THR A 254 -5.17 -15.03 13.01
C THR A 254 -5.73 -14.41 11.74
N LYS A 255 -6.19 -13.15 11.80
CA LYS A 255 -6.67 -12.43 10.62
C LYS A 255 -5.56 -12.14 9.62
N LEU A 256 -4.38 -11.75 10.10
CA LEU A 256 -3.20 -11.54 9.26
C LEU A 256 -2.75 -12.85 8.57
N ALA A 257 -2.71 -13.96 9.32
CA ALA A 257 -2.41 -15.27 8.76
C ALA A 257 -3.44 -15.67 7.68
N ALA A 258 -4.74 -15.50 7.97
CA ALA A 258 -5.79 -15.79 7.01
C ALA A 258 -5.68 -14.94 5.73
N LEU A 259 -5.35 -13.65 5.85
CA LEU A 259 -5.14 -12.78 4.69
C LEU A 259 -3.97 -13.27 3.83
N ASN A 260 -2.85 -13.66 4.47
CA ASN A 260 -1.68 -14.18 3.77
C ASN A 260 -1.98 -15.51 3.07
N ASP A 261 -2.63 -16.44 3.78
CA ASP A 261 -2.98 -17.78 3.26
C ASP A 261 -4.00 -17.73 2.11
N ASN A 262 -4.88 -16.73 2.10
CA ASN A 262 -5.90 -16.54 1.06
C ASN A 262 -5.49 -15.50 0.00
N SER A 263 -4.27 -14.96 0.07
CA SER A 263 -3.78 -14.04 -0.97
C SER A 263 -3.64 -14.78 -2.30
N HIS A 264 -4.01 -14.10 -3.38
CA HIS A 264 -3.77 -14.58 -4.73
C HIS A 264 -2.26 -14.58 -5.00
N GLN A 265 -1.72 -15.78 -5.24
CA GLN A 265 -0.28 -16.04 -5.41
C GLN A 265 0.09 -16.61 -6.79
N ASP A 266 -0.91 -16.78 -7.66
CA ASP A 266 -0.64 -17.17 -9.05
C ASP A 266 -0.01 -15.99 -9.80
N GLY A 267 0.64 -16.27 -10.95
CA GLY A 267 1.37 -15.25 -11.70
C GLY A 267 2.88 -15.42 -11.61
N ASN A 268 3.60 -14.35 -11.29
CA ASN A 268 5.07 -14.29 -11.46
C ASN A 268 5.84 -14.14 -10.15
N ILE A 269 5.25 -14.55 -9.02
CA ILE A 269 5.98 -14.64 -7.75
C ILE A 269 7.28 -15.44 -7.94
N GLY A 270 8.40 -14.83 -7.54
CA GLY A 270 9.75 -15.36 -7.67
C GLY A 270 10.50 -14.94 -8.94
N PHE A 271 9.85 -14.27 -9.89
CA PHE A 271 10.56 -13.62 -10.99
C PHE A 271 11.24 -12.35 -10.49
N ILE A 272 12.55 -12.24 -10.74
CA ILE A 272 13.36 -11.07 -10.43
C ILE A 272 14.09 -10.71 -11.71
N MET A 273 13.85 -9.50 -12.22
CA MET A 273 14.51 -9.03 -13.43
C MET A 273 15.96 -8.56 -13.14
N ASP A 274 16.84 -8.77 -14.11
CA ASP A 274 18.19 -8.21 -14.14
C ASP A 274 18.16 -6.82 -14.81
N PRO A 275 18.47 -5.73 -14.07
CA PRO A 275 18.42 -4.38 -14.60
C PRO A 275 19.65 -3.97 -15.40
N GLU A 276 20.75 -4.73 -15.37
CA GLU A 276 22.01 -4.34 -16.03
C GLU A 276 21.83 -3.94 -17.51
N PRO A 277 21.03 -4.64 -18.34
CA PRO A 277 20.88 -4.31 -19.76
C PRO A 277 20.10 -3.02 -20.06
N ILE A 278 19.33 -2.51 -19.08
CA ILE A 278 18.35 -1.42 -19.24
C ILE A 278 18.44 -0.35 -18.15
N THR A 279 19.54 -0.31 -17.39
CA THR A 279 19.72 0.60 -16.25
C THR A 279 19.54 2.08 -16.64
N ASN A 280 20.06 2.48 -17.81
CA ASN A 280 19.99 3.88 -18.26
C ASN A 280 18.57 4.28 -18.64
N GLU A 281 17.84 3.42 -19.34
CA GLU A 281 16.45 3.64 -19.73
C GLU A 281 15.54 3.68 -18.49
N ILE A 282 15.78 2.81 -17.51
CA ILE A 282 15.06 2.85 -16.23
C ILE A 282 15.23 4.22 -15.57
N ALA A 283 16.46 4.71 -15.44
CA ALA A 283 16.74 6.01 -14.82
C ALA A 283 16.11 7.18 -15.59
N ALA A 284 16.16 7.15 -16.93
CA ALA A 284 15.56 8.19 -17.76
C ALA A 284 14.04 8.23 -17.61
N CYS A 285 13.37 7.07 -17.68
CA CYS A 285 11.93 6.97 -17.53
C CYS A 285 11.45 7.29 -16.11
N ALA A 286 12.22 6.96 -15.06
CA ALA A 286 11.86 7.25 -13.67
C ALA A 286 11.72 8.76 -13.40
N ASN A 287 12.56 9.59 -14.01
CA ASN A 287 12.46 11.05 -13.89
C ASN A 287 11.17 11.57 -14.55
N ILE A 288 10.82 11.03 -15.71
CA ILE A 288 9.60 11.41 -16.45
C ILE A 288 8.35 10.97 -15.67
N ILE A 289 8.35 9.76 -15.11
CA ILE A 289 7.27 9.29 -14.23
C ILE A 289 7.12 10.22 -13.04
N SER A 290 8.21 10.64 -12.39
CA SER A 290 8.15 11.56 -11.25
C SER A 290 7.57 12.93 -11.64
N GLU A 291 7.85 13.42 -12.84
CA GLU A 291 7.29 14.68 -13.38
C GLU A 291 5.78 14.58 -13.68
N TYR A 292 5.32 13.43 -14.20
CA TYR A 292 3.96 13.27 -14.72
C TYR A 292 3.01 12.52 -13.77
N HIS A 293 3.44 11.37 -13.27
CA HIS A 293 2.69 10.46 -12.40
C HIS A 293 2.94 10.83 -10.93
N ASN A 294 2.44 12.00 -10.50
CA ASN A 294 2.50 12.44 -9.11
C ASN A 294 1.17 13.04 -8.64
N THR A 295 1.03 13.17 -7.32
CA THR A 295 -0.18 13.67 -6.63
C THR A 295 -0.43 15.16 -6.83
N THR A 296 0.47 15.87 -7.51
CA THR A 296 0.32 17.27 -7.89
C THR A 296 0.13 17.47 -9.40
N TYR A 297 -0.08 16.38 -10.15
CA TYR A 297 -0.35 16.41 -11.59
C TYR A 297 -1.37 15.34 -11.99
N LEU A 298 -1.02 14.33 -12.82
CA LEU A 298 -1.98 13.35 -13.34
C LEU A 298 -2.70 12.58 -12.21
N MET A 299 -1.97 12.14 -11.19
CA MET A 299 -2.54 11.39 -10.06
C MET A 299 -3.13 12.28 -8.97
N GLY A 300 -3.08 13.60 -9.16
CA GLY A 300 -3.77 14.57 -8.32
C GLY A 300 -4.93 15.24 -9.03
N GLY A 301 -5.27 14.83 -10.26
CA GLY A 301 -6.29 15.50 -11.07
C GLY A 301 -5.95 16.96 -11.42
N MET A 302 -4.70 17.39 -11.25
CA MET A 302 -4.26 18.79 -11.35
C MET A 302 -3.83 19.18 -12.76
N VAL A 303 -4.61 18.76 -13.74
CA VAL A 303 -4.34 19.02 -15.14
C VAL A 303 -5.62 19.45 -15.83
N GLU A 304 -5.52 20.42 -16.74
CA GLU A 304 -6.66 20.92 -17.48
C GLU A 304 -7.12 19.89 -18.51
N ASP A 305 -6.19 19.41 -19.33
CA ASP A 305 -6.43 18.38 -20.35
C ASP A 305 -5.68 17.10 -20.01
N VAL A 306 -6.40 16.14 -19.42
CA VAL A 306 -5.86 14.83 -19.04
C VAL A 306 -5.39 14.06 -20.27
N ASP A 307 -6.11 14.13 -21.38
CA ASP A 307 -5.80 13.33 -22.56
C ASP A 307 -4.50 13.79 -23.20
N ALA A 308 -4.35 15.10 -23.39
CA ALA A 308 -3.12 15.68 -23.94
C ALA A 308 -1.91 15.42 -23.03
N ALA A 309 -2.09 15.51 -21.71
CA ALA A 309 -1.01 15.27 -20.75
C ALA A 309 -0.57 13.80 -20.70
N VAL A 310 -1.50 12.85 -20.79
CA VAL A 310 -1.17 11.42 -20.90
C VAL A 310 -0.47 11.13 -22.23
N ASP A 311 -0.92 11.73 -23.35
CA ASP A 311 -0.27 11.56 -24.66
C ASP A 311 1.18 12.06 -24.64
N GLU A 312 1.42 13.26 -24.09
CA GLU A 312 2.77 13.81 -23.95
C GLU A 312 3.64 12.94 -23.03
N PHE A 313 3.07 12.48 -21.91
CA PHE A 313 3.77 11.59 -20.96
C PHE A 313 4.25 10.31 -21.64
N VAL A 314 3.34 9.61 -22.33
CA VAL A 314 3.65 8.36 -23.03
C VAL A 314 4.68 8.60 -24.14
N ALA A 315 4.55 9.67 -24.92
CA ALA A 315 5.51 10.02 -25.95
C ALA A 315 6.91 10.31 -25.38
N LYS A 316 7.00 10.99 -24.23
CA LYS A 316 8.27 11.22 -23.52
C LYS A 316 8.88 9.90 -23.02
N LEU A 317 8.08 8.99 -22.47
CA LEU A 317 8.55 7.67 -22.04
C LEU A 317 9.11 6.86 -23.22
N GLU A 318 8.38 6.82 -24.33
CA GLU A 318 8.80 6.12 -25.55
C GLU A 318 10.11 6.70 -26.10
N ALA A 319 10.23 8.03 -26.17
CA ALA A 319 11.46 8.71 -26.60
C ALA A 319 12.67 8.43 -25.68
N ASN A 320 12.44 7.99 -24.44
CA ASN A 320 13.47 7.69 -23.44
C ASN A 320 13.64 6.18 -23.19
N GLY A 321 13.09 5.34 -24.06
CA GLY A 321 13.41 3.90 -24.09
C GLY A 321 12.46 3.01 -23.29
N SER A 322 11.25 3.46 -22.97
CA SER A 322 10.25 2.62 -22.28
C SER A 322 9.97 1.30 -23.01
N GLN A 323 9.95 1.28 -24.34
CA GLN A 323 9.78 0.05 -25.11
C GLN A 323 10.96 -0.92 -24.92
N LYS A 324 12.19 -0.42 -24.82
CA LYS A 324 13.36 -1.27 -24.56
C LYS A 324 13.29 -1.93 -23.19
N ILE A 325 12.75 -1.23 -22.19
CA ILE A 325 12.47 -1.79 -20.86
C ILE A 325 11.47 -2.95 -20.98
N VAL A 326 10.34 -2.71 -21.66
CA VAL A 326 9.29 -3.74 -21.86
C VAL A 326 9.84 -4.97 -22.58
N ASP A 327 10.58 -4.77 -23.67
CA ASP A 327 11.11 -5.86 -24.49
C ASP A 327 12.14 -6.72 -23.74
N GLU A 328 13.06 -6.08 -23.00
CA GLU A 328 14.06 -6.81 -22.22
C GLU A 328 13.42 -7.58 -21.06
N ILE A 329 12.48 -6.96 -20.34
CA ILE A 329 11.77 -7.65 -19.26
C ILE A 329 10.92 -8.80 -19.82
N GLN A 330 10.27 -8.63 -20.98
CA GLN A 330 9.52 -9.72 -21.63
C GLN A 330 10.43 -10.90 -21.96
N LYS A 331 11.63 -10.64 -22.49
CA LYS A 331 12.61 -11.70 -22.80
C LYS A 331 12.99 -12.46 -21.52
N GLN A 332 13.37 -11.75 -20.46
CA GLN A 332 13.75 -12.37 -19.19
C GLN A 332 12.59 -13.14 -18.55
N LEU A 333 11.38 -12.58 -18.59
CA LEU A 333 10.17 -13.22 -18.08
C LEU A 333 9.86 -14.51 -18.84
N THR A 334 9.94 -14.49 -20.17
CA THR A 334 9.74 -15.68 -21.01
C THR A 334 10.76 -16.78 -20.68
N GLU A 335 12.04 -16.43 -20.53
CA GLU A 335 13.10 -17.37 -20.15
C GLU A 335 12.85 -17.97 -18.75
N TRP A 336 12.50 -17.13 -17.77
CA TRP A 336 12.17 -17.58 -16.42
C TRP A 336 10.94 -18.47 -16.39
N ARG A 337 9.81 -18.06 -17.01
CA ARG A 337 8.56 -18.84 -17.05
C ARG A 337 8.81 -20.22 -17.67
N LYS A 338 9.60 -20.30 -18.74
CA LYS A 338 10.03 -21.58 -19.33
C LYS A 338 10.82 -22.44 -18.34
N SER A 339 11.75 -21.85 -17.58
CA SER A 339 12.56 -22.57 -16.59
C SER A 339 11.75 -23.16 -15.43
N VAL A 340 10.62 -22.53 -15.07
CA VAL A 340 9.73 -22.95 -13.99
C VAL A 340 8.45 -23.66 -14.50
N GLY A 341 8.36 -23.95 -15.80
CA GLY A 341 7.24 -24.67 -16.41
C GLY A 341 5.91 -23.89 -16.47
N LYS A 342 5.96 -22.56 -16.45
CA LYS A 342 4.79 -21.67 -16.63
C LYS A 342 4.54 -21.36 -18.11
N PRO A 343 3.28 -21.07 -18.53
CA PRO A 343 2.96 -20.68 -19.91
C PRO A 343 3.74 -19.43 -20.35
N THR A 344 4.21 -19.36 -21.59
CA THR A 344 4.96 -18.20 -22.11
C THR A 344 4.16 -17.46 -23.17
N LYS A 345 4.50 -16.18 -23.40
CA LYS A 345 4.04 -15.41 -24.56
C LYS A 345 4.57 -15.98 -25.87
#